data_AF-A0A3G3ILL3-F1
#
_entry.id   AF-A0A3G3ILL3-F1
#
_cell.length_a   1.000
_cell.length_b   1.000
_cell.length_c   1.000
_cell.angle_alpha   90.00
_cell.angle_beta   90.00
_cell.angle_gamma   90.00
#
_symmetry.space_group_name_H-M   'P 1'
#
loop_
_entity.id
_entity.type
_entity.pdbx_description
1 polymer ?
#
loop_
_entity_poly.entity_id
_entity_poly.type
_entity_poly.pdbx_seq_one_letter_code
_entity_poly.pdbx_strand_id
1 'polypeptide(L)'
;MNKKILLLCISFFCLASTNAYSKFADLSRITPTIGKQSINLWFWKIASTIDDQDDIENNLLDTISSVDPNVKIYVHWFDSNDEYYWFFYNANRKNDIPSFQLRLFRNYVQSSYYLNAVGHNDYHILVAEDKWGDYSGVAYLRGHFSLSSDDNEKIAAHVMGHMLNAQHNYDTSWFSASIMYPHPSYWLYTLQTKFWNSDNQHSVGRTLKKLKHFPDSKLIDIEYLGDDSTKNAKKYNGLKWDESRANIHKLLVEKNTIYDITIIQADFDTYLYVYDKDGNLLDKNDDGGPGSWSKLEHQDFGSAKEVYLVVSGYKRASGEYKIRLTDYKTLIIEDSDTLSSLGENNNLRNFINLNNKVWIKVHNGIWVGEITLPQRFLGKKRKVTLTVDSKWPVKVIFTVNRIKKSRIVSQGEEITWVNTGDGWLIK
;
A
#
# COMPACT_ATOMS: atom_id res chain seq x y z
N MET A 1 12.68 20.73 69.75
CA MET A 1 12.72 22.11 69.22
C MET A 1 14.03 22.28 68.46
N ASN A 2 14.04 22.19 67.14
CA ASN A 2 13.64 23.18 66.11
C ASN A 2 14.87 23.91 65.55
N LYS A 3 15.27 23.55 64.33
CA LYS A 3 15.59 24.49 63.23
C LYS A 3 15.83 23.70 61.94
N LYS A 4 14.74 23.44 61.24
CA LYS A 4 14.74 23.14 59.80
C LYS A 4 15.13 24.43 59.07
N ILE A 5 16.16 24.38 58.24
CA ILE A 5 16.39 25.38 57.20
C ILE A 5 15.61 24.92 55.98
N LEU A 6 14.59 25.71 55.64
CA LEU A 6 13.74 25.59 54.46
C LEU A 6 14.54 26.14 53.27
N LEU A 7 14.92 25.28 52.32
CA LEU A 7 15.26 25.75 50.97
C LEU A 7 14.05 25.52 50.07
N LEU A 8 13.39 26.64 49.77
CA LEU A 8 12.30 26.79 48.84
C LEU A 8 12.89 26.85 47.42
N CYS A 9 12.87 25.75 46.68
CA CYS A 9 13.07 25.81 45.23
C CYS A 9 11.72 26.05 44.56
N ILE A 10 11.47 27.32 44.27
CA ILE A 10 10.50 27.77 43.28
C ILE A 10 11.06 27.35 41.91
N SER A 11 10.56 26.24 41.36
CA SER A 11 10.70 25.97 39.93
C SER A 11 9.49 26.55 39.22
N PHE A 12 9.77 27.64 38.50
CA PHE A 12 8.93 28.29 37.53
C PHE A 12 8.16 27.28 36.65
N PHE A 13 6.89 27.57 36.39
CA PHE A 13 6.13 27.07 35.25
C PHE A 13 6.91 27.40 33.96
N CYS A 14 7.72 26.46 33.49
CA CYS A 14 8.16 26.44 32.10
C CYS A 14 7.18 25.59 31.33
N LEU A 15 6.37 26.28 30.52
CA LEU A 15 5.64 25.82 29.33
C LEU A 15 5.90 24.34 28.97
N ALA A 16 4.95 23.47 29.32
CA ALA A 16 4.83 22.17 28.67
C ALA A 16 4.24 22.37 27.25
N SER A 17 5.01 23.01 26.38
CA SER A 17 4.83 22.94 24.94
C SER A 17 5.99 22.16 24.37
N THR A 18 5.69 21.18 23.51
CA THR A 18 6.60 20.21 22.88
C THR A 18 6.90 18.98 23.74
N ASN A 19 6.02 17.98 23.73
CA ASN A 19 6.33 16.55 24.01
C ASN A 19 5.14 15.62 23.68
N ALA A 20 4.27 16.04 22.74
CA ALA A 20 3.31 15.12 22.12
C ALA A 20 3.97 14.31 21.00
N TYR A 21 4.95 14.89 20.30
CA TYR A 21 5.50 14.34 19.06
C TYR A 21 6.50 13.17 19.23
N SER A 22 7.15 13.02 20.39
CA SER A 22 8.07 11.89 20.64
C SER A 22 7.37 10.57 21.02
N LYS A 23 6.03 10.54 21.01
CA LYS A 23 5.20 9.41 21.49
C LYS A 23 4.62 8.54 20.38
N PHE A 24 5.08 8.69 19.14
CA PHE A 24 4.49 8.07 17.94
C PHE A 24 5.44 7.16 17.14
N ALA A 25 6.65 6.89 17.66
CA ALA A 25 7.72 6.21 16.93
C ALA A 25 7.60 4.67 16.83
N ASP A 26 6.57 4.06 17.42
CA ASP A 26 6.45 2.58 17.45
C ASP A 26 5.52 1.97 16.40
N LEU A 27 4.62 2.75 15.82
CA LEU A 27 3.90 2.36 14.60
C LEU A 27 4.84 2.26 13.38
N SER A 28 6.01 2.91 13.43
CA SER A 28 7.08 2.83 12.41
C SER A 28 7.96 1.57 12.49
N ARG A 29 7.76 0.68 13.46
CA ARG A 29 8.54 -0.58 13.58
C ARG A 29 8.17 -1.65 12.55
N ILE A 30 7.06 -1.49 11.84
CA ILE A 30 6.67 -2.38 10.74
C ILE A 30 7.31 -1.86 9.47
N THR A 31 8.20 -2.65 8.86
CA THR A 31 8.76 -2.33 7.54
C THR A 31 7.61 -2.18 6.53
N PRO A 32 7.34 -0.96 6.02
CA PRO A 32 6.21 -0.75 5.11
C PRO A 32 6.38 -1.62 3.88
N THR A 33 5.39 -2.47 3.59
CA THR A 33 5.43 -3.36 2.43
C THR A 33 4.69 -2.72 1.27
N ILE A 34 5.45 -2.27 0.28
CA ILE A 34 4.95 -1.55 -0.89
C ILE A 34 4.74 -2.56 -2.03
N GLY A 35 3.64 -2.46 -2.78
CA GLY A 35 3.39 -3.26 -3.99
C GLY A 35 2.52 -4.49 -3.88
N LYS A 36 1.85 -4.71 -2.75
CA LYS A 36 0.80 -5.72 -2.63
C LYS A 36 -0.59 -5.10 -2.51
N GLN A 37 -1.59 -5.88 -2.91
CA GLN A 37 -2.93 -5.71 -2.38
C GLN A 37 -2.88 -6.21 -0.94
N SER A 38 -2.79 -5.29 0.02
CA SER A 38 -2.74 -5.63 1.42
C SER A 38 -3.71 -4.80 2.23
N ILE A 39 -4.13 -5.36 3.36
CA ILE A 39 -4.95 -4.72 4.39
C ILE A 39 -4.15 -4.81 5.69
N ASN A 40 -3.99 -3.71 6.40
CA ASN A 40 -3.55 -3.74 7.79
C ASN A 40 -4.78 -3.59 8.68
N LEU A 41 -5.04 -4.58 9.52
CA LEU A 41 -6.13 -4.60 10.49
C LEU A 41 -5.55 -4.28 11.86
N TRP A 42 -6.01 -3.18 12.43
CA TRP A 42 -5.59 -2.69 13.73
C TRP A 42 -6.70 -2.87 14.74
N PHE A 43 -6.53 -3.82 15.65
CA PHE A 43 -7.45 -4.05 16.75
C PHE A 43 -7.03 -3.30 18.01
N TRP A 44 -7.98 -2.58 18.59
CA TRP A 44 -7.78 -1.77 19.78
C TRP A 44 -8.67 -2.33 20.88
N LYS A 45 -8.08 -2.88 21.95
CA LYS A 45 -8.88 -3.44 23.04
C LYS A 45 -9.32 -2.34 24.02
N ILE A 46 -10.56 -2.39 24.50
CA ILE A 46 -11.02 -1.53 25.62
C ILE A 46 -10.76 -2.20 26.98
N ALA A 47 -10.69 -3.54 27.02
CA ALA A 47 -10.50 -4.34 28.23
C ALA A 47 -9.43 -5.42 28.01
N SER A 48 -8.80 -5.85 29.08
CA SER A 48 -7.70 -6.83 29.07
C SER A 48 -8.14 -8.29 28.92
N THR A 49 -9.43 -8.57 28.77
CA THR A 49 -9.99 -9.93 28.88
C THR A 49 -10.31 -10.63 27.56
N ILE A 50 -10.12 -9.95 26.40
CA ILE A 50 -10.41 -10.51 25.07
C ILE A 50 -9.67 -11.85 24.90
N ASP A 51 -10.41 -12.96 24.92
CA ASP A 51 -9.85 -14.32 24.98
C ASP A 51 -9.93 -15.08 23.65
N ASP A 52 -10.73 -14.62 22.69
CA ASP A 52 -11.00 -15.30 21.41
C ASP A 52 -10.30 -14.63 20.19
N GLN A 53 -9.10 -14.09 20.39
CA GLN A 53 -8.37 -13.32 19.37
C GLN A 53 -8.11 -14.11 18.08
N ASP A 54 -7.68 -15.37 18.22
CA ASP A 54 -7.36 -16.24 17.10
C ASP A 54 -8.60 -16.60 16.30
N ASP A 55 -9.75 -16.78 16.95
CA ASP A 55 -11.01 -17.03 16.28
C ASP A 55 -11.54 -15.78 15.54
N ILE A 56 -11.39 -14.59 16.12
CA ILE A 56 -11.67 -13.32 15.41
C ILE A 56 -10.81 -13.22 14.13
N GLU A 57 -9.51 -13.46 14.27
CA GLU A 57 -8.56 -13.42 13.15
C GLU A 57 -8.94 -14.43 12.08
N ASN A 58 -9.18 -15.69 12.45
CA ASN A 58 -9.51 -16.76 11.53
C ASN A 58 -10.81 -16.45 10.76
N ASN A 59 -11.84 -15.94 11.42
CA ASN A 59 -13.09 -15.54 10.77
C ASN A 59 -12.85 -14.45 9.71
N LEU A 60 -12.05 -13.43 10.03
CA LEU A 60 -11.70 -12.36 9.09
C LEU A 60 -10.88 -12.85 7.91
N LEU A 61 -9.84 -13.65 8.19
CA LEU A 61 -8.93 -14.20 7.18
C LEU A 61 -9.70 -15.08 6.20
N ASP A 62 -10.52 -16.01 6.70
CA ASP A 62 -11.34 -16.89 5.88
C ASP A 62 -12.31 -16.09 4.99
N THR A 63 -12.98 -15.12 5.59
CA THR A 63 -14.00 -14.32 4.92
C THR A 63 -13.38 -13.46 3.80
N ILE A 64 -12.27 -12.76 4.03
CA ILE A 64 -11.62 -11.93 3.00
C ILE A 64 -10.97 -12.83 1.92
N SER A 65 -10.30 -13.90 2.33
CA SER A 65 -9.61 -14.82 1.42
C SER A 65 -10.59 -15.59 0.53
N SER A 66 -11.85 -15.77 0.94
CA SER A 66 -12.89 -16.36 0.11
C SER A 66 -13.24 -15.51 -1.12
N VAL A 67 -12.91 -14.21 -1.12
CA VAL A 67 -13.18 -13.29 -2.25
C VAL A 67 -11.95 -13.10 -3.11
N ASP A 68 -10.79 -12.86 -2.48
CA ASP A 68 -9.51 -12.76 -3.17
C ASP A 68 -8.38 -13.34 -2.31
N PRO A 69 -7.92 -14.57 -2.60
CA PRO A 69 -6.88 -15.23 -1.82
C PRO A 69 -5.49 -14.57 -1.98
N ASN A 70 -5.35 -13.61 -2.91
CA ASN A 70 -4.09 -12.90 -3.14
C ASN A 70 -3.92 -11.67 -2.24
N VAL A 71 -5.00 -11.21 -1.59
CA VAL A 71 -4.93 -10.09 -0.64
C VAL A 71 -4.19 -10.56 0.61
N LYS A 72 -3.14 -9.81 1.00
CA LYS A 72 -2.42 -10.06 2.26
C LYS A 72 -3.03 -9.26 3.40
N ILE A 73 -3.36 -9.93 4.49
CA ILE A 73 -3.93 -9.32 5.67
C ILE A 73 -2.86 -9.37 6.75
N TYR A 74 -2.54 -8.22 7.32
CA TYR A 74 -1.67 -8.10 8.49
C TYR A 74 -2.55 -7.70 9.66
N VAL A 75 -2.48 -8.46 10.74
CA VAL A 75 -3.27 -8.20 11.95
C VAL A 75 -2.34 -7.68 13.04
N HIS A 76 -2.80 -6.64 13.72
CA HIS A 76 -2.10 -5.97 14.81
C HIS A 76 -3.06 -5.78 15.97
N TRP A 77 -2.61 -6.08 17.19
CA TRP A 77 -3.39 -5.90 18.41
C TRP A 77 -2.72 -4.91 19.35
N PHE A 78 -3.50 -3.93 19.81
CA PHE A 78 -3.14 -2.98 20.85
C PHE A 78 -3.92 -3.30 22.12
N ASP A 79 -3.21 -3.59 23.21
CA ASP A 79 -3.77 -3.91 24.52
C ASP A 79 -3.10 -3.11 25.64
N SER A 80 -3.57 -3.32 26.88
CA SER A 80 -3.10 -2.58 28.06
C SER A 80 -1.62 -2.73 28.42
N ASN A 81 -0.93 -3.69 27.83
CA ASN A 81 0.50 -3.90 28.01
C ASN A 81 1.33 -3.08 27.03
N ASP A 82 0.70 -2.47 26.02
CA ASP A 82 1.37 -1.55 25.11
C ASP A 82 1.65 -0.21 25.83
N GLU A 83 2.89 0.26 25.75
CA GLU A 83 3.35 1.47 26.46
C GLU A 83 2.57 2.74 26.05
N TYR A 84 1.93 2.70 24.88
CA TYR A 84 1.09 3.78 24.35
C TYR A 84 -0.40 3.62 24.69
N TYR A 85 -0.81 2.47 25.24
CA TYR A 85 -2.19 2.22 25.63
C TYR A 85 -2.70 3.18 26.69
N TRP A 86 -1.85 3.70 27.56
CA TRP A 86 -2.28 4.64 28.61
C TRP A 86 -2.82 5.97 28.05
N PHE A 87 -2.35 6.43 26.88
CA PHE A 87 -2.93 7.59 26.20
C PHE A 87 -4.28 7.26 25.57
N PHE A 88 -4.39 6.04 25.03
CA PHE A 88 -5.64 5.50 24.53
C PHE A 88 -6.66 5.30 25.67
N TYR A 89 -6.21 4.87 26.86
CA TYR A 89 -6.99 4.63 28.08
C TYR A 89 -7.85 5.83 28.52
N ASN A 90 -7.42 7.05 28.17
CA ASN A 90 -8.18 8.27 28.45
C ASN A 90 -9.25 8.58 27.38
N ALA A 91 -9.18 7.96 26.20
CA ALA A 91 -10.08 8.14 25.06
C ALA A 91 -11.13 7.02 24.89
N ASN A 92 -11.01 5.93 25.64
CA ASN A 92 -11.70 4.64 25.42
C ASN A 92 -12.51 4.16 26.64
N ARG A 93 -12.99 5.06 27.52
CA ARG A 93 -14.11 4.71 28.41
C ARG A 93 -15.31 4.32 27.55
N LYS A 94 -15.69 3.03 27.58
CA LYS A 94 -16.83 2.51 26.84
C LYS A 94 -18.06 3.36 27.10
N ASN A 95 -18.63 3.90 26.03
CA ASN A 95 -19.90 4.60 26.02
C ASN A 95 -20.88 3.78 25.19
N ASP A 96 -21.99 3.35 25.79
CA ASP A 96 -22.96 2.44 25.14
C ASP A 96 -23.69 3.05 23.93
N ILE A 97 -23.44 4.31 23.57
CA ILE A 97 -23.92 4.91 22.31
C ILE A 97 -22.90 4.60 21.19
N PRO A 98 -23.16 3.64 20.28
CA PRO A 98 -22.15 3.15 19.34
C PRO A 98 -21.66 4.23 18.37
N SER A 99 -22.56 5.09 17.89
CA SER A 99 -22.20 6.18 16.97
C SER A 99 -21.30 7.23 17.62
N PHE A 100 -21.48 7.46 18.93
CA PHE A 100 -20.65 8.35 19.71
C PHE A 100 -19.27 7.72 19.96
N GLN A 101 -19.24 6.45 20.38
CA GLN A 101 -18.01 5.70 20.60
C GLN A 101 -17.17 5.59 19.31
N LEU A 102 -17.78 5.20 18.19
CA LEU A 102 -17.08 5.06 16.90
C LEU A 102 -16.48 6.40 16.45
N ARG A 103 -17.20 7.51 16.67
CA ARG A 103 -16.69 8.85 16.35
C ARG A 103 -15.53 9.24 17.25
N LEU A 104 -15.60 8.99 18.55
CA LEU A 104 -14.49 9.26 19.47
C LEU A 104 -13.25 8.46 19.12
N PHE A 105 -13.44 7.16 18.86
CA PHE A 105 -12.38 6.26 18.45
C PHE A 105 -11.71 6.71 17.15
N ARG A 106 -12.50 6.95 16.10
CA ARG A 106 -12.00 7.50 14.84
C ARG A 106 -11.24 8.79 15.07
N ASN A 107 -11.81 9.73 15.82
CA ASN A 107 -11.16 11.03 16.06
C ASN A 107 -9.85 10.86 16.81
N TYR A 108 -9.79 9.99 17.82
CA TYR A 108 -8.58 9.68 18.55
C TYR A 108 -7.51 9.10 17.63
N VAL A 109 -7.86 8.10 16.83
CA VAL A 109 -6.89 7.47 15.92
C VAL A 109 -6.42 8.48 14.85
N GLN A 110 -7.32 9.29 14.31
CA GLN A 110 -6.97 10.34 13.35
C GLN A 110 -6.14 11.46 13.97
N SER A 111 -6.41 11.87 15.22
CA SER A 111 -5.66 12.94 15.88
C SER A 111 -4.31 12.48 16.43
N SER A 112 -4.21 11.19 16.76
CA SER A 112 -3.05 10.65 17.47
C SER A 112 -2.12 9.88 16.55
N TYR A 113 -2.62 9.19 15.51
CA TYR A 113 -1.77 8.28 14.73
C TYR A 113 -1.64 8.60 13.25
N TYR A 114 -2.52 9.39 12.62
CA TYR A 114 -2.48 9.56 11.16
C TYR A 114 -3.02 10.89 10.62
N LEU A 115 -2.17 11.63 9.89
CA LEU A 115 -2.53 12.81 9.09
C LEU A 115 -3.26 12.50 7.75
N ASN A 116 -3.53 11.25 7.37
CA ASN A 116 -4.41 10.92 6.22
C ASN A 116 -4.80 9.43 6.14
N ALA A 117 -5.74 8.97 6.99
CA ALA A 117 -6.33 7.62 6.96
C ALA A 117 -6.99 7.23 5.61
N VAL A 118 -7.19 8.18 4.69
CA VAL A 118 -7.82 7.96 3.37
C VAL A 118 -6.81 7.42 2.35
N GLY A 119 -5.51 7.48 2.64
CA GLY A 119 -4.44 7.09 1.72
C GLY A 119 -3.92 5.66 1.87
N HIS A 120 -4.24 4.97 2.97
CA HIS A 120 -3.64 3.68 3.33
C HIS A 120 -4.73 2.62 3.50
N ASN A 121 -4.41 1.35 3.20
CA ASN A 121 -5.32 0.22 3.39
C ASN A 121 -5.38 -0.21 4.87
N ASP A 122 -5.37 0.76 5.78
CA ASP A 122 -5.41 0.57 7.23
C ASP A 122 -6.86 0.60 7.68
N TYR A 123 -7.30 -0.42 8.42
CA TYR A 123 -8.64 -0.51 8.97
C TYR A 123 -8.53 -0.73 10.46
N HIS A 124 -9.28 0.04 11.23
CA HIS A 124 -9.19 0.10 12.68
C HIS A 124 -10.48 -0.41 13.30
N ILE A 125 -10.37 -1.39 14.19
CA ILE A 125 -11.49 -2.02 14.86
C ILE A 125 -11.30 -1.84 16.37
N LEU A 126 -12.24 -1.16 17.01
CA LEU A 126 -12.30 -1.09 18.48
C LEU A 126 -13.04 -2.31 19.01
N VAL A 127 -12.38 -3.10 19.85
CA VAL A 127 -12.91 -4.36 20.40
C VAL A 127 -13.21 -4.21 21.88
N ALA A 128 -14.36 -4.73 22.29
CA ALA A 128 -14.77 -4.83 23.69
C ALA A 128 -15.52 -6.16 23.90
N GLU A 129 -15.48 -6.68 25.13
CA GLU A 129 -16.28 -7.85 25.55
C GLU A 129 -17.75 -7.65 25.20
N ASP A 130 -18.34 -6.61 25.80
CA ASP A 130 -19.77 -6.34 25.71
C ASP A 130 -20.17 -5.50 24.49
N LYS A 131 -21.43 -5.70 24.08
CA LYS A 131 -22.15 -4.86 23.11
C LYS A 131 -22.18 -3.38 23.50
N TRP A 132 -22.32 -2.51 22.49
CA TRP A 132 -22.64 -1.09 22.68
C TRP A 132 -24.16 -0.90 22.64
N GLY A 133 -24.79 -0.90 23.81
CA GLY A 133 -26.25 -0.94 23.90
C GLY A 133 -26.78 -2.20 23.21
N ASP A 134 -27.68 -2.04 22.23
CA ASP A 134 -28.24 -3.16 21.45
C ASP A 134 -27.35 -3.63 20.29
N TYR A 135 -26.19 -3.00 20.06
CA TYR A 135 -25.35 -3.23 18.90
C TYR A 135 -24.09 -4.01 19.25
N SER A 136 -23.92 -5.20 18.67
CA SER A 136 -22.67 -5.96 18.73
C SER A 136 -21.57 -5.35 17.87
N GLY A 137 -21.89 -4.55 16.86
CA GLY A 137 -20.89 -3.90 16.02
C GLY A 137 -21.46 -2.80 15.16
N VAL A 138 -20.62 -1.83 14.81
CA VAL A 138 -20.99 -0.67 13.99
C VAL A 138 -19.77 -0.26 13.17
N ALA A 139 -19.96 0.04 11.88
CA ALA A 139 -18.89 0.47 10.99
C ALA A 139 -19.30 1.68 10.15
N TYR A 140 -18.33 2.48 9.73
CA TYR A 140 -18.55 3.37 8.60
C TYR A 140 -18.57 2.55 7.30
N LEU A 141 -19.68 2.61 6.58
CA LEU A 141 -19.81 2.00 5.25
C LEU A 141 -18.75 2.61 4.31
N ARG A 142 -17.96 1.77 3.63
CA ARG A 142 -16.79 2.20 2.82
C ARG A 142 -15.76 3.02 3.62
N GLY A 143 -15.74 2.85 4.93
CA GLY A 143 -14.82 3.52 5.84
C GLY A 143 -13.69 2.62 6.32
N HIS A 144 -12.91 3.14 7.26
CA HIS A 144 -11.72 2.50 7.82
C HIS A 144 -11.82 2.30 9.34
N PHE A 145 -13.01 2.51 9.91
CA PHE A 145 -13.22 2.43 11.35
C PHE A 145 -14.50 1.66 11.67
N SER A 146 -14.41 0.78 12.66
CA SER A 146 -15.54 0.05 13.23
C SER A 146 -15.39 -0.23 14.73
N LEU A 147 -16.49 -0.70 15.31
CA LEU A 147 -16.62 -1.29 16.64
C LEU A 147 -17.00 -2.76 16.49
N SER A 148 -16.45 -3.63 17.33
CA SER A 148 -16.77 -5.06 17.36
C SER A 148 -16.85 -5.58 18.80
N SER A 149 -17.92 -6.27 19.13
CA SER A 149 -18.04 -7.06 20.37
C SER A 149 -17.23 -8.33 20.20
N ASP A 150 -16.63 -8.80 21.29
CA ASP A 150 -15.94 -10.09 21.37
C ASP A 150 -16.90 -11.24 21.71
N ASP A 151 -18.07 -10.94 22.27
CA ASP A 151 -19.19 -11.89 22.47
C ASP A 151 -19.52 -12.79 21.26
N ASN A 152 -19.04 -12.43 20.06
CA ASN A 152 -19.12 -13.24 18.86
C ASN A 152 -17.99 -12.87 17.88
N GLU A 153 -17.17 -13.86 17.55
CA GLU A 153 -15.92 -13.73 16.80
C GLU A 153 -16.16 -13.39 15.32
N LYS A 154 -17.38 -13.61 14.81
CA LYS A 154 -17.80 -13.26 13.44
C LYS A 154 -18.13 -11.78 13.27
N ILE A 155 -18.35 -11.05 14.36
CA ILE A 155 -18.76 -9.64 14.28
C ILE A 155 -17.68 -8.78 13.64
N ALA A 156 -16.41 -9.06 13.94
CA ALA A 156 -15.29 -8.36 13.33
C ALA A 156 -15.28 -8.53 11.79
N ALA A 157 -15.57 -9.74 11.30
CA ALA A 157 -15.70 -10.02 9.88
C ALA A 157 -16.93 -9.32 9.25
N HIS A 158 -18.06 -9.29 9.95
CA HIS A 158 -19.26 -8.56 9.52
C HIS A 158 -18.99 -7.05 9.35
N VAL A 159 -18.42 -6.41 10.37
CA VAL A 159 -18.15 -4.97 10.33
C VAL A 159 -17.04 -4.62 9.34
N MET A 160 -16.07 -5.51 9.13
CA MET A 160 -15.10 -5.40 8.04
C MET A 160 -15.78 -5.44 6.67
N GLY A 161 -16.83 -6.24 6.51
CA GLY A 161 -17.66 -6.25 5.31
C GLY A 161 -18.20 -4.88 4.96
N HIS A 162 -18.81 -4.18 5.92
CA HIS A 162 -19.28 -2.82 5.70
C HIS A 162 -18.15 -1.85 5.30
N MET A 163 -16.99 -1.95 5.95
CA MET A 163 -15.81 -1.18 5.57
C MET A 163 -15.36 -1.48 4.13
N LEU A 164 -15.52 -2.73 3.68
CA LEU A 164 -15.24 -3.19 2.32
C LEU A 164 -16.41 -3.03 1.33
N ASN A 165 -17.45 -2.26 1.68
CA ASN A 165 -18.64 -1.98 0.86
C ASN A 165 -19.64 -3.15 0.73
N ALA A 166 -19.61 -4.13 1.61
CA ALA A 166 -20.67 -5.11 1.73
C ALA A 166 -21.92 -4.48 2.38
N GLN A 167 -23.10 -4.93 1.93
CA GLN A 167 -24.39 -4.51 2.45
C GLN A 167 -25.06 -5.67 3.18
N HIS A 168 -25.97 -5.33 4.08
CA HIS A 168 -26.81 -6.33 4.72
C HIS A 168 -27.54 -7.18 3.69
N ASN A 169 -27.62 -8.48 3.94
CA ASN A 169 -28.39 -9.39 3.11
C ASN A 169 -29.22 -10.33 3.97
N TYR A 170 -30.48 -10.55 3.58
CA TYR A 170 -31.40 -11.41 4.34
C TYR A 170 -31.49 -12.83 3.76
N ASP A 171 -30.56 -13.19 2.88
CA ASP A 171 -30.56 -14.50 2.22
C ASP A 171 -30.19 -15.61 3.21
N THR A 172 -31.07 -16.59 3.33
CA THR A 172 -30.85 -17.83 4.07
C THR A 172 -30.99 -19.01 3.11
N SER A 173 -29.97 -19.29 2.29
CA SER A 173 -29.99 -20.49 1.43
C SER A 173 -29.55 -21.71 2.25
N TRP A 174 -30.34 -22.79 2.15
CA TRP A 174 -30.15 -24.11 2.77
C TRP A 174 -29.38 -24.12 4.10
N PHE A 175 -30.06 -23.67 5.16
CA PHE A 175 -29.60 -23.74 6.55
C PHE A 175 -28.36 -22.92 6.88
N SER A 176 -28.04 -21.88 6.09
CA SER A 176 -26.93 -21.02 6.44
C SER A 176 -27.16 -19.55 6.08
N ALA A 177 -26.76 -18.65 6.98
CA ALA A 177 -26.86 -17.20 6.79
C ALA A 177 -25.50 -16.65 6.33
N SER A 178 -25.52 -15.66 5.43
CA SER A 178 -24.28 -14.98 5.01
C SER A 178 -23.69 -14.16 6.15
N ILE A 179 -22.38 -13.91 6.11
CA ILE A 179 -21.68 -13.08 7.11
C ILE A 179 -22.31 -11.69 7.28
N MET A 180 -23.01 -11.19 6.25
CA MET A 180 -23.70 -9.88 6.26
C MET A 180 -25.17 -9.91 6.70
N TYR A 181 -25.67 -11.00 7.28
CA TYR A 181 -27.04 -11.06 7.77
C TYR A 181 -27.27 -10.13 8.97
N PRO A 182 -28.23 -9.17 8.91
CA PRO A 182 -28.50 -8.28 10.04
C PRO A 182 -29.47 -8.93 11.05
N HIS A 183 -29.16 -8.82 12.34
CA HIS A 183 -30.05 -9.04 13.51
C HIS A 183 -30.27 -10.49 14.04
N PRO A 184 -30.73 -10.68 15.31
CA PRO A 184 -29.89 -11.20 16.37
C PRO A 184 -30.51 -12.42 17.09
N SER A 185 -30.81 -13.50 16.39
CA SER A 185 -31.29 -14.72 17.06
C SER A 185 -30.14 -15.71 17.22
N TYR A 186 -29.88 -16.13 18.47
CA TYR A 186 -28.88 -17.15 18.85
C TYR A 186 -28.91 -18.39 17.92
N TRP A 187 -30.10 -18.71 17.39
CA TRP A 187 -30.35 -19.85 16.50
C TRP A 187 -29.84 -19.70 15.06
N LEU A 188 -29.88 -18.50 14.45
CA LEU A 188 -29.32 -18.29 13.10
C LEU A 188 -27.81 -18.03 13.12
N TYR A 189 -27.22 -17.73 14.29
CA TYR A 189 -25.77 -17.48 14.44
C TYR A 189 -24.91 -18.75 14.27
N THR A 190 -25.38 -19.90 14.75
CA THR A 190 -24.69 -21.19 14.55
C THR A 190 -24.71 -21.63 13.10
N LEU A 191 -25.62 -21.05 12.32
CA LEU A 191 -25.81 -21.29 10.90
C LEU A 191 -25.16 -20.20 10.03
N GLN A 192 -24.60 -19.13 10.61
CA GLN A 192 -23.87 -18.13 9.81
C GLN A 192 -22.59 -18.73 9.25
N THR A 193 -22.50 -18.74 7.92
CA THR A 193 -21.26 -19.07 7.23
C THR A 193 -20.28 -17.90 7.29
N LYS A 194 -19.00 -18.21 7.11
CA LYS A 194 -17.96 -17.22 6.85
C LYS A 194 -18.02 -16.65 5.41
N PHE A 195 -19.10 -16.91 4.67
CA PHE A 195 -19.17 -16.63 3.24
C PHE A 195 -20.10 -15.45 2.93
N TRP A 196 -19.64 -14.64 1.98
CA TRP A 196 -20.42 -13.57 1.37
C TRP A 196 -21.44 -14.16 0.38
N ASN A 197 -22.63 -13.56 0.30
CA ASN A 197 -23.51 -13.78 -0.86
C ASN A 197 -22.89 -13.22 -2.16
N SER A 198 -23.43 -13.61 -3.31
CA SER A 198 -22.89 -13.24 -4.63
C SER A 198 -22.70 -11.72 -4.81
N ASP A 199 -23.65 -10.93 -4.34
CA ASP A 199 -23.63 -9.47 -4.48
C ASP A 199 -22.52 -8.85 -3.62
N ASN A 200 -22.34 -9.35 -2.40
CA ASN A 200 -21.26 -8.92 -1.52
C ASN A 200 -19.90 -9.41 -1.98
N GLN A 201 -19.77 -10.62 -2.55
CA GLN A 201 -18.53 -11.07 -3.20
C GLN A 201 -18.10 -10.08 -4.30
N HIS A 202 -19.05 -9.64 -5.13
CA HIS A 202 -18.77 -8.67 -6.18
C HIS A 202 -18.42 -7.29 -5.62
N SER A 203 -19.15 -6.81 -4.60
CA SER A 203 -18.92 -5.51 -3.99
C SER A 203 -17.57 -5.43 -3.27
N VAL A 204 -17.29 -6.41 -2.41
CA VAL A 204 -16.03 -6.56 -1.69
C VAL A 204 -14.88 -6.76 -2.67
N GLY A 205 -15.02 -7.64 -3.67
CA GLY A 205 -14.00 -7.88 -4.68
C GLY A 205 -13.63 -6.62 -5.48
N ARG A 206 -14.59 -5.73 -5.76
CA ARG A 206 -14.30 -4.43 -6.38
C ARG A 206 -13.53 -3.49 -5.44
N THR A 207 -13.81 -3.51 -4.14
CA THR A 207 -13.04 -2.76 -3.14
C THR A 207 -11.62 -3.31 -3.01
N LEU A 208 -11.48 -4.64 -2.88
CA LEU A 208 -10.19 -5.34 -2.81
C LEU A 208 -9.31 -5.07 -4.05
N LYS A 209 -9.88 -5.08 -5.26
CA LYS A 209 -9.14 -4.74 -6.49
C LYS A 209 -8.65 -3.29 -6.53
N LYS A 210 -9.27 -2.39 -5.77
CA LYS A 210 -8.83 -1.00 -5.58
C LYS A 210 -7.78 -0.86 -4.49
N LEU A 211 -7.61 -1.86 -3.62
CA LEU A 211 -6.50 -1.92 -2.67
C LEU A 211 -5.22 -2.12 -3.48
N LYS A 212 -4.62 -1.02 -3.90
CA LYS A 212 -3.29 -1.03 -4.47
C LYS A 212 -2.42 -0.11 -3.63
N HIS A 213 -1.32 -0.66 -3.14
CA HIS A 213 -0.21 0.17 -2.64
C HIS A 213 0.48 0.95 -3.79
N PHE A 214 0.08 0.76 -5.05
CA PHE A 214 0.50 1.54 -6.21
C PHE A 214 -0.68 1.91 -7.13
N PRO A 215 -1.15 3.18 -7.14
CA PRO A 215 -1.51 3.84 -8.39
C PRO A 215 -0.23 4.13 -9.20
N ASP A 216 -0.32 4.21 -10.53
CA ASP A 216 0.81 4.28 -11.51
C ASP A 216 1.79 5.48 -11.35
N SER A 217 1.69 6.20 -10.23
CA SER A 217 2.64 7.16 -9.64
C SER A 217 2.03 7.58 -8.29
N LYS A 218 2.57 7.12 -7.15
CA LYS A 218 2.12 7.61 -5.83
C LYS A 218 3.25 8.36 -5.12
N LEU A 219 2.88 9.48 -4.52
CA LEU A 219 3.64 10.17 -3.50
C LEU A 219 3.45 9.38 -2.21
N ILE A 220 4.54 8.85 -1.67
CA ILE A 220 4.58 8.23 -0.36
C ILE A 220 5.05 9.34 0.59
N ASP A 221 4.09 9.90 1.33
CA ASP A 221 4.34 10.83 2.43
C ASP A 221 4.70 9.99 3.66
N ILE A 222 5.96 10.03 4.12
CA ILE A 222 6.37 9.34 5.34
C ILE A 222 7.03 10.35 6.28
N GLU A 223 6.28 10.72 7.31
CA GLU A 223 6.77 11.51 8.43
C GLU A 223 7.65 10.59 9.29
N TYR A 224 8.93 10.91 9.43
CA TYR A 224 9.83 10.21 10.35
C TYR A 224 9.92 11.03 11.64
N LEU A 225 9.50 10.43 12.75
CA LEU A 225 9.70 10.96 14.10
C LEU A 225 10.71 10.03 14.77
N GLY A 226 11.97 10.48 14.87
CA GLY A 226 13.08 9.63 15.28
C GLY A 226 13.02 9.18 16.74
N ASP A 227 13.40 7.92 17.00
CA ASP A 227 14.63 7.58 17.74
C ASP A 227 15.04 6.10 17.54
N ASP A 228 16.32 5.83 17.84
CA ASP A 228 17.12 4.62 17.66
C ASP A 228 16.47 3.29 18.13
N SER A 229 16.36 2.30 17.23
CA SER A 229 16.57 0.85 17.52
C SER A 229 16.12 -0.05 16.36
N THR A 230 17.00 -0.33 15.40
CA THR A 230 16.84 -1.45 14.44
C THR A 230 17.49 -2.75 14.94
N LYS A 231 17.41 -3.04 16.25
CA LYS A 231 18.11 -4.20 16.86
C LYS A 231 17.68 -5.59 16.37
N ASN A 232 16.74 -5.71 15.44
CA ASN A 232 16.35 -6.97 14.80
C ASN A 232 16.27 -6.91 13.25
N ALA A 233 16.80 -5.87 12.61
CA ALA A 233 16.84 -5.81 11.15
C ALA A 233 18.04 -6.61 10.58
N LYS A 234 17.88 -7.17 9.38
CA LYS A 234 18.98 -7.83 8.65
C LYS A 234 20.11 -6.80 8.46
N LYS A 235 21.36 -7.16 8.78
CA LYS A 235 22.51 -6.23 8.65
C LYS A 235 22.67 -5.82 7.18
N TYR A 236 22.53 -4.54 6.88
CA TYR A 236 22.63 -4.01 5.52
C TYR A 236 24.06 -3.55 5.27
N ASN A 237 24.82 -4.36 4.54
CA ASN A 237 26.25 -4.14 4.38
C ASN A 237 26.54 -2.91 3.51
N GLY A 238 27.41 -2.02 3.99
CA GLY A 238 27.93 -0.91 3.17
C GLY A 238 27.12 0.39 3.24
N LEU A 239 26.25 0.56 4.23
CA LEU A 239 25.71 1.87 4.57
C LEU A 239 26.83 2.85 4.92
N LYS A 240 26.71 4.09 4.44
CA LYS A 240 27.69 5.15 4.70
C LYS A 240 27.61 5.67 6.13
N TRP A 241 26.43 5.55 6.76
CA TRP A 241 26.14 6.00 8.12
C TRP A 241 25.37 4.90 8.88
N ASP A 242 25.21 5.07 10.19
CA ASP A 242 24.69 4.05 11.11
C ASP A 242 23.32 3.46 10.68
N GLU A 243 23.20 2.13 10.73
CA GLU A 243 21.94 1.38 10.50
C GLU A 243 20.83 1.81 11.46
N SER A 244 21.19 2.31 12.65
CA SER A 244 20.22 2.70 13.69
C SER A 244 19.38 3.92 13.32
N ARG A 245 19.85 4.76 12.38
CA ARG A 245 19.18 5.99 11.92
C ARG A 245 18.64 5.91 10.50
N ALA A 246 18.72 4.74 9.88
CA ALA A 246 18.25 4.53 8.52
C ALA A 246 16.79 4.03 8.54
N ASN A 247 15.96 4.61 7.67
CA ASN A 247 14.58 4.19 7.47
C ASN A 247 14.51 3.11 6.39
N ILE A 248 13.94 1.96 6.73
CA ILE A 248 13.90 0.78 5.85
C ILE A 248 12.47 0.56 5.35
N HIS A 249 12.31 0.43 4.03
CA HIS A 249 11.04 0.17 3.35
C HIS A 249 11.18 -1.08 2.51
N LYS A 250 10.21 -1.98 2.58
CA LYS A 250 10.21 -3.21 1.80
C LYS A 250 9.40 -2.96 0.52
N LEU A 251 10.09 -2.94 -0.61
CA LEU A 251 9.45 -2.87 -1.92
C LEU A 251 9.27 -4.28 -2.47
N LEU A 252 8.03 -4.66 -2.76
CA LEU A 252 7.74 -5.88 -3.51
C LEU A 252 7.86 -5.60 -5.00
N VAL A 253 8.63 -6.44 -5.65
CA VAL A 253 9.00 -6.28 -7.05
C VAL A 253 8.06 -7.12 -7.89
N GLU A 254 7.39 -6.46 -8.82
CA GLU A 254 6.68 -7.14 -9.90
C GLU A 254 7.67 -7.52 -11.01
N LYS A 255 7.52 -8.73 -11.57
CA LYS A 255 8.30 -9.13 -12.74
C LYS A 255 8.05 -8.17 -13.90
N ASN A 256 9.09 -7.93 -14.69
CA ASN A 256 9.07 -7.06 -15.88
C ASN A 256 8.67 -5.60 -15.56
N THR A 257 8.92 -5.16 -14.33
CA THR A 257 8.62 -3.81 -13.89
C THR A 257 9.90 -3.06 -13.57
N ILE A 258 10.05 -1.89 -14.16
CA ILE A 258 11.13 -0.95 -13.87
C ILE A 258 10.61 0.07 -12.87
N TYR A 259 11.42 0.48 -11.89
CA TYR A 259 11.05 1.45 -10.87
C TYR A 259 11.92 2.72 -10.95
N ASP A 260 11.27 3.88 -10.85
CA ASP A 260 11.92 5.14 -10.49
C ASP A 260 11.57 5.45 -9.03
N ILE A 261 12.60 5.70 -8.22
CA ILE A 261 12.55 5.93 -6.78
C ILE A 261 13.16 7.29 -6.52
N THR A 262 12.33 8.28 -6.18
CA THR A 262 12.80 9.67 -6.04
C THR A 262 12.44 10.21 -4.66
N ILE A 263 13.40 10.75 -3.92
CA ILE A 263 13.09 11.63 -2.79
C ILE A 263 12.67 12.98 -3.36
N ILE A 264 11.45 13.40 -3.06
CA ILE A 264 10.81 14.59 -3.64
C ILE A 264 10.54 15.69 -2.61
N GLN A 265 10.81 15.41 -1.34
CA GLN A 265 10.83 16.34 -0.24
C GLN A 265 11.68 15.70 0.86
N ALA A 266 12.60 16.46 1.45
CA ALA A 266 13.26 16.10 2.70
C ALA A 266 13.78 17.37 3.39
N ASP A 267 13.79 17.39 4.72
CA ASP A 267 14.39 18.44 5.55
C ASP A 267 15.90 18.24 5.80
N PHE A 268 16.47 17.14 5.29
CA PHE A 268 17.89 16.83 5.33
C PHE A 268 18.42 16.37 3.96
N ASP A 269 19.74 16.35 3.84
CA ASP A 269 20.48 15.77 2.72
C ASP A 269 20.43 14.24 2.80
N THR A 270 19.79 13.61 1.81
CA THR A 270 19.40 12.20 1.86
C THR A 270 20.36 11.31 1.07
N TYR A 271 20.60 10.11 1.59
CA TYR A 271 21.12 8.95 0.87
C TYR A 271 19.99 7.93 0.67
N LEU A 272 19.83 7.42 -0.54
CA LEU A 272 18.95 6.31 -0.87
C LEU A 272 19.77 5.10 -1.30
N TYR A 273 19.51 3.96 -0.67
CA TYR A 273 20.09 2.67 -1.01
C TYR A 273 18.98 1.67 -1.36
N VAL A 274 19.30 0.70 -2.20
CA VAL A 274 18.46 -0.46 -2.47
C VAL A 274 19.26 -1.71 -2.19
N TYR A 275 18.68 -2.60 -1.39
CA TYR A 275 19.27 -3.87 -1.01
C TYR A 275 18.40 -5.04 -1.46
N ASP A 276 19.04 -6.18 -1.71
CA ASP A 276 18.33 -7.44 -1.86
C ASP A 276 17.83 -7.99 -0.51
N LYS A 277 17.14 -9.12 -0.55
CA LYS A 277 16.64 -9.79 0.65
C LYS A 277 17.74 -10.22 1.62
N ASP A 278 18.99 -10.37 1.18
CA ASP A 278 20.11 -10.88 1.96
C ASP A 278 21.00 -9.75 2.52
N GLY A 279 20.64 -8.50 2.24
CA GLY A 279 21.37 -7.32 2.73
C GLY A 279 22.54 -6.93 1.83
N ASN A 280 22.59 -7.45 0.59
CA ASN A 280 23.57 -7.02 -0.40
C ASN A 280 23.07 -5.77 -1.12
N LEU A 281 23.97 -4.80 -1.29
CA LEU A 281 23.66 -3.55 -1.97
C LEU A 281 23.44 -3.81 -3.47
N LEU A 282 22.28 -3.41 -3.99
CA LEU A 282 21.93 -3.45 -5.40
C LEU A 282 22.24 -2.13 -6.10
N ASP A 283 21.82 -1.02 -5.51
CA ASP A 283 22.08 0.32 -6.04
C ASP A 283 22.04 1.39 -4.93
N LYS A 284 22.62 2.57 -5.18
CA LYS A 284 22.55 3.72 -4.27
C LYS A 284 22.74 5.04 -5.00
N ASN A 285 22.15 6.09 -4.46
CA ASN A 285 22.36 7.46 -4.90
C ASN A 285 22.31 8.40 -3.70
N ASP A 286 23.08 9.48 -3.73
CA ASP A 286 23.11 10.50 -2.68
C ASP A 286 22.78 11.92 -3.15
N ASP A 287 22.87 12.21 -4.45
CA ASP A 287 22.55 13.50 -5.04
C ASP A 287 22.07 13.34 -6.49
N GLY A 288 20.78 13.13 -6.69
CA GLY A 288 20.21 12.85 -8.02
C GLY A 288 18.80 13.37 -8.26
N GLY A 289 18.15 13.84 -7.19
CA GLY A 289 16.82 14.46 -7.18
C GLY A 289 16.91 15.99 -7.13
N PRO A 290 15.78 16.68 -6.91
CA PRO A 290 15.78 18.13 -6.74
C PRO A 290 16.59 18.56 -5.51
N GLY A 291 17.54 19.48 -5.66
CA GLY A 291 18.40 19.94 -4.55
C GLY A 291 19.45 18.89 -4.17
N SER A 292 19.55 18.56 -2.89
CA SER A 292 20.45 17.54 -2.32
C SER A 292 19.69 16.26 -1.92
N TRP A 293 18.71 15.89 -2.74
CA TRP A 293 17.85 14.74 -2.48
C TRP A 293 18.24 13.58 -3.38
N SER A 294 18.05 12.36 -2.89
CA SER A 294 18.44 11.15 -3.59
C SER A 294 17.42 10.72 -4.65
N LYS A 295 17.92 10.12 -5.74
CA LYS A 295 17.08 9.56 -6.80
C LYS A 295 17.73 8.35 -7.46
N LEU A 296 16.97 7.29 -7.67
CA LEU A 296 17.33 6.12 -8.45
C LEU A 296 16.33 5.95 -9.59
N GLU A 297 16.82 5.92 -10.83
CA GLU A 297 15.99 5.77 -12.03
C GLU A 297 16.25 4.42 -12.69
N HIS A 298 15.26 3.96 -13.45
CA HIS A 298 15.35 2.77 -14.30
C HIS A 298 15.78 1.50 -13.56
N GLN A 299 15.34 1.34 -12.32
CA GLN A 299 15.70 0.21 -11.49
C GLN A 299 14.96 -1.05 -11.95
N ASP A 300 15.71 -2.00 -12.51
CA ASP A 300 15.23 -3.33 -12.86
C ASP A 300 15.80 -4.34 -11.86
N PHE A 301 14.92 -4.89 -11.02
CA PHE A 301 15.31 -5.88 -10.01
C PHE A 301 15.19 -7.33 -10.52
N GLY A 302 14.96 -7.51 -11.83
CA GLY A 302 14.96 -8.80 -12.52
C GLY A 302 13.94 -9.78 -11.94
N SER A 303 14.46 -10.87 -11.37
CA SER A 303 13.64 -11.95 -10.79
C SER A 303 13.40 -11.82 -9.28
N ALA A 304 13.89 -10.74 -8.65
CA ALA A 304 13.65 -10.48 -7.24
C ALA A 304 12.14 -10.39 -6.97
N LYS A 305 11.70 -10.95 -5.84
CA LYS A 305 10.31 -10.80 -5.35
C LYS A 305 10.16 -9.59 -4.44
N GLU A 306 11.26 -9.17 -3.82
CA GLU A 306 11.32 -8.07 -2.87
C GLU A 306 12.73 -7.48 -2.83
N VAL A 307 12.79 -6.18 -2.56
CA VAL A 307 14.00 -5.40 -2.28
C VAL A 307 13.72 -4.46 -1.11
N TYR A 308 14.77 -3.92 -0.51
CA TYR A 308 14.68 -3.04 0.65
C TYR A 308 15.25 -1.67 0.30
N LEU A 309 14.41 -0.64 0.33
CA LEU A 309 14.80 0.75 0.16
C LEU A 309 15.23 1.29 1.52
N VAL A 310 16.46 1.79 1.61
CA VAL A 310 17.00 2.30 2.86
C VAL A 310 17.33 3.77 2.66
N VAL A 311 16.69 4.64 3.43
CA VAL A 311 16.91 6.10 3.41
C VAL A 311 17.67 6.49 4.66
N SER A 312 18.79 7.20 4.50
CA SER A 312 19.58 7.75 5.63
C SER A 312 20.03 9.16 5.30
N GLY A 313 20.56 9.91 6.26
CA GLY A 313 21.02 11.29 6.02
C GLY A 313 22.54 11.48 6.08
N TYR A 314 23.02 12.48 5.33
CA TYR A 314 24.41 12.93 5.40
C TYR A 314 24.80 13.31 6.83
N LYS A 315 26.00 12.90 7.29
CA LYS A 315 26.48 13.13 8.67
C LYS A 315 25.49 12.70 9.76
N ARG A 316 24.76 11.60 9.53
CA ARG A 316 23.74 11.08 10.47
C ARG A 316 22.55 12.03 10.70
N ALA A 317 22.29 12.92 9.74
CA ALA A 317 21.06 13.70 9.72
C ALA A 317 19.84 12.77 9.54
N SER A 318 18.71 13.22 10.05
CA SER A 318 17.43 12.51 9.99
C SER A 318 16.31 13.54 10.11
N GLY A 319 15.16 13.22 9.54
CA GLY A 319 14.00 14.09 9.55
C GLY A 319 12.94 13.56 8.59
N GLU A 320 11.94 14.38 8.28
CA GLU A 320 10.83 14.00 7.41
C GLU A 320 11.25 13.93 5.93
N TYR A 321 10.71 12.96 5.19
CA TYR A 321 10.92 12.91 3.76
C TYR A 321 9.75 12.24 3.01
N LYS A 322 9.69 12.49 1.71
CA LYS A 322 8.68 11.92 0.83
C LYS A 322 9.35 11.15 -0.30
N ILE A 323 9.01 9.88 -0.44
CA ILE A 323 9.45 9.06 -1.57
C ILE A 323 8.35 9.09 -2.64
N ARG A 324 8.70 9.36 -3.89
CA ARG A 324 7.84 9.08 -5.03
C ARG A 324 8.34 7.79 -5.67
N LEU A 325 7.47 6.80 -5.70
CA LEU A 325 7.67 5.59 -6.50
C LEU A 325 6.84 5.67 -7.77
N THR A 326 7.52 5.48 -8.90
CA THR A 326 6.87 5.32 -10.21
C THR A 326 7.29 3.98 -10.78
N ASP A 327 6.32 3.15 -11.12
CA ASP A 327 6.55 1.86 -11.75
C ASP A 327 6.23 1.90 -13.24
N TYR A 328 6.99 1.11 -13.99
CA TYR A 328 6.86 0.97 -15.43
C TYR A 328 6.75 -0.51 -15.73
N LYS A 329 5.52 -1.01 -15.71
CA LYS A 329 5.22 -2.36 -16.15
C LYS A 329 5.47 -2.49 -17.65
N THR A 330 6.32 -3.43 -18.01
CA THR A 330 6.65 -3.78 -19.39
C THR A 330 5.88 -5.01 -19.80
N LEU A 331 4.93 -4.85 -20.72
CA LEU A 331 4.38 -5.99 -21.45
C LEU A 331 5.36 -6.39 -22.54
N ILE A 332 5.86 -7.62 -22.51
CA ILE A 332 6.66 -8.18 -23.60
C ILE A 332 5.70 -8.96 -24.51
N ILE A 333 5.74 -8.66 -25.80
CA ILE A 333 4.95 -9.32 -26.84
C ILE A 333 5.94 -10.01 -27.78
N GLU A 334 5.97 -11.34 -27.74
CA GLU A 334 6.87 -12.17 -28.54
C GLU A 334 6.22 -13.46 -29.05
N ASP A 335 4.95 -13.70 -28.73
CA ASP A 335 4.17 -14.83 -29.22
C ASP A 335 3.45 -14.53 -30.55
N SER A 336 3.27 -15.56 -31.36
CA SER A 336 2.72 -15.45 -32.72
C SER A 336 1.30 -14.91 -32.78
N ASP A 337 0.44 -15.38 -31.89
CA ASP A 337 -0.98 -15.02 -31.88
C ASP A 337 -1.13 -13.54 -31.56
N THR A 338 -0.47 -13.06 -30.49
CA THR A 338 -0.52 -11.66 -30.10
C THR A 338 0.13 -10.76 -31.14
N LEU A 339 1.29 -11.14 -31.70
CA LEU A 339 1.95 -10.37 -32.76
C LEU A 339 1.06 -10.22 -34.00
N SER A 340 0.41 -11.29 -34.45
CA SER A 340 -0.50 -11.23 -35.60
C SER A 340 -1.70 -10.29 -35.34
N SER A 341 -2.16 -10.23 -34.09
CA SER A 341 -3.25 -9.35 -33.67
C SER A 341 -2.88 -7.86 -33.64
N LEU A 342 -1.59 -7.50 -33.61
CA LEU A 342 -1.15 -6.10 -33.52
C LEU A 342 -1.43 -5.30 -34.79
N GLY A 343 -1.56 -5.97 -35.94
CA GLY A 343 -1.97 -5.38 -37.21
C GLY A 343 -3.47 -5.06 -37.28
N GLU A 344 -4.27 -5.62 -36.36
CA GLU A 344 -5.70 -5.39 -36.28
C GLU A 344 -6.04 -4.11 -35.49
N ASN A 345 -7.12 -3.44 -35.89
CA ASN A 345 -7.49 -2.14 -35.33
C ASN A 345 -7.79 -2.24 -33.81
N ASN A 346 -7.00 -1.51 -33.02
CA ASN A 346 -7.11 -1.26 -31.57
C ASN A 346 -6.42 -2.23 -30.59
N ASN A 347 -5.89 -3.38 -31.00
CA ASN A 347 -5.24 -4.31 -30.05
C ASN A 347 -3.98 -3.72 -29.41
N LEU A 348 -3.07 -3.17 -30.22
CA LEU A 348 -1.88 -2.48 -29.70
C LEU A 348 -2.25 -1.29 -28.79
N ARG A 349 -3.32 -0.56 -29.12
CA ARG A 349 -3.82 0.54 -28.29
C ARG A 349 -4.25 0.04 -26.91
N ASN A 350 -4.95 -1.10 -26.83
CA ASN A 350 -5.38 -1.69 -25.57
C ASN A 350 -4.18 -2.13 -24.73
N PHE A 351 -3.17 -2.75 -25.34
CA PHE A 351 -1.93 -3.11 -24.65
C PHE A 351 -1.20 -1.88 -24.08
N ILE A 352 -1.10 -0.79 -24.86
CA ILE A 352 -0.49 0.47 -24.40
C ILE A 352 -1.37 1.18 -23.34
N ASN A 353 -2.69 1.00 -23.36
CA ASN A 353 -3.58 1.58 -22.34
C ASN A 353 -3.30 0.94 -20.98
N LEU A 354 -3.18 -0.39 -20.97
CA LEU A 354 -3.00 -1.20 -19.77
C LEU A 354 -1.55 -1.24 -19.25
N ASN A 355 -0.55 -0.88 -20.08
CA ASN A 355 0.87 -0.99 -19.74
C ASN A 355 1.65 0.30 -20.05
N ASN A 356 2.54 0.69 -19.14
CA ASN A 356 3.35 1.92 -19.30
C ASN A 356 4.44 1.74 -20.37
N LYS A 357 4.96 0.51 -20.51
CA LYS A 357 5.89 0.10 -21.57
C LYS A 357 5.35 -1.14 -22.29
N VAL A 358 5.41 -1.16 -23.60
CA VAL A 358 5.15 -2.35 -24.43
C VAL A 358 6.42 -2.64 -25.22
N TRP A 359 6.94 -3.84 -25.12
CA TRP A 359 8.13 -4.28 -25.86
C TRP A 359 7.74 -5.39 -26.82
N ILE A 360 7.76 -5.07 -28.10
CA ILE A 360 7.45 -5.99 -29.19
C ILE A 360 8.76 -6.58 -29.67
N LYS A 361 8.87 -7.91 -29.69
CA LYS A 361 10.02 -8.63 -30.23
C LYS A 361 9.55 -9.52 -31.35
N VAL A 362 10.15 -9.38 -32.54
CA VAL A 362 9.85 -10.23 -33.69
C VAL A 362 11.09 -11.03 -34.07
N HIS A 363 10.88 -12.25 -34.55
CA HIS A 363 11.96 -13.13 -35.00
C HIS A 363 11.54 -13.96 -36.20
N ASN A 364 12.46 -14.72 -36.78
CA ASN A 364 12.13 -15.59 -37.91
C ASN A 364 11.02 -16.60 -37.53
N GLY A 365 9.95 -16.64 -38.31
CA GLY A 365 8.78 -17.48 -38.08
C GLY A 365 7.67 -16.86 -37.21
N ILE A 366 7.94 -15.75 -36.52
CA ILE A 366 6.97 -15.04 -35.67
C ILE A 366 7.10 -13.53 -35.91
N TRP A 367 6.16 -12.94 -36.67
CA TRP A 367 6.34 -11.60 -37.24
C TRP A 367 5.02 -10.86 -37.47
N VAL A 368 5.11 -9.52 -37.48
CA VAL A 368 4.04 -8.60 -37.89
C VAL A 368 4.60 -7.59 -38.87
N GLY A 369 3.93 -7.38 -40.02
CA GLY A 369 4.49 -6.54 -41.08
C GLY A 369 4.29 -5.04 -40.90
N GLU A 370 3.20 -4.65 -40.26
CA GLU A 370 2.91 -3.26 -39.98
C GLU A 370 2.25 -3.13 -38.61
N ILE A 371 2.73 -2.17 -37.81
CA ILE A 371 2.08 -1.76 -36.56
C ILE A 371 1.77 -0.27 -36.60
N THR A 372 0.63 0.11 -36.06
CA THR A 372 0.22 1.52 -35.96
C THR A 372 0.13 1.96 -34.50
N LEU A 373 0.99 2.89 -34.11
CA LEU A 373 0.91 3.54 -32.81
C LEU A 373 -0.30 4.49 -32.78
N PRO A 374 -1.06 4.53 -31.67
CA PRO A 374 -2.24 5.38 -31.55
C PRO A 374 -1.88 6.87 -31.70
N GLN A 375 -2.72 7.59 -32.46
CA GLN A 375 -2.48 8.99 -32.85
C GLN A 375 -2.49 9.96 -31.65
N ARG A 376 -3.38 9.72 -30.68
CA ARG A 376 -3.50 10.51 -29.45
C ARG A 376 -3.51 9.58 -28.26
N PHE A 377 -2.65 9.88 -27.30
CA PHE A 377 -2.65 9.22 -26.00
C PHE A 377 -2.73 10.31 -24.93
N LEU A 378 -3.90 10.44 -24.31
CA LEU A 378 -4.10 11.36 -23.20
C LEU A 378 -3.78 10.60 -21.92
N GLY A 379 -2.76 11.03 -21.19
CA GLY A 379 -2.36 10.40 -19.94
C GLY A 379 -0.86 10.46 -19.70
N LYS A 380 -0.37 9.50 -18.91
CA LYS A 380 1.04 9.38 -18.51
C LYS A 380 1.94 9.02 -19.71
N LYS A 381 3.24 9.28 -19.61
CA LYS A 381 4.25 8.89 -20.61
C LYS A 381 4.13 7.38 -20.91
N ARG A 382 4.07 7.02 -22.19
CA ARG A 382 4.04 5.63 -22.67
C ARG A 382 5.28 5.36 -23.52
N LYS A 383 5.80 4.14 -23.45
CA LYS A 383 6.93 3.70 -24.26
C LYS A 383 6.55 2.46 -25.07
N VAL A 384 6.88 2.45 -26.35
CA VAL A 384 6.83 1.24 -27.17
C VAL A 384 8.23 0.98 -27.67
N THR A 385 8.78 -0.18 -27.38
CA THR A 385 10.07 -0.64 -27.90
C THR A 385 9.82 -1.75 -28.90
N LEU A 386 10.50 -1.72 -30.04
CA LEU A 386 10.47 -2.78 -31.04
C LEU A 386 11.89 -3.28 -31.28
N THR A 387 12.09 -4.59 -31.14
CA THR A 387 13.31 -5.30 -31.52
C THR A 387 13.00 -6.21 -32.70
N VAL A 388 13.74 -6.06 -33.80
CA VAL A 388 13.54 -6.88 -35.02
C VAL A 388 14.72 -7.82 -35.20
N ASP A 389 14.51 -9.11 -34.93
CA ASP A 389 15.45 -10.19 -35.26
C ASP A 389 14.88 -11.16 -36.31
N SER A 390 14.00 -10.63 -37.16
CA SER A 390 13.47 -11.32 -38.33
C SER A 390 14.16 -10.83 -39.61
N LYS A 391 14.28 -11.71 -40.61
CA LYS A 391 14.71 -11.34 -41.97
C LYS A 391 13.77 -10.31 -42.61
N TRP A 392 12.52 -10.28 -42.19
CA TRP A 392 11.50 -9.36 -42.68
C TRP A 392 11.42 -8.12 -41.78
N PRO A 393 11.50 -6.90 -42.35
CA PRO A 393 11.41 -5.68 -41.55
C PRO A 393 9.98 -5.42 -41.07
N VAL A 394 9.83 -4.55 -40.08
CA VAL A 394 8.51 -4.12 -39.57
C VAL A 394 8.32 -2.64 -39.89
N LYS A 395 7.18 -2.28 -40.47
CA LYS A 395 6.80 -0.89 -40.68
C LYS A 395 6.03 -0.37 -39.47
N VAL A 396 6.55 0.67 -38.84
CA VAL A 396 5.90 1.34 -37.70
C VAL A 396 5.31 2.65 -38.17
N ILE A 397 3.99 2.79 -38.08
CA ILE A 397 3.26 4.03 -38.32
C ILE A 397 3.03 4.73 -37.00
N PHE A 398 3.36 6.02 -36.92
CA PHE A 398 3.21 6.82 -35.69
C PHE A 398 2.89 8.28 -36.03
N THR A 399 2.64 9.10 -35.01
CA THR A 399 2.29 10.51 -35.19
C THR A 399 3.26 11.38 -34.42
N VAL A 400 3.80 12.44 -35.02
CA VAL A 400 4.61 13.48 -34.34
C VAL A 400 3.90 14.80 -34.56
N ASN A 401 3.54 15.53 -33.48
CA ASN A 401 2.83 16.81 -33.58
C ASN A 401 1.61 16.73 -34.52
N ARG A 402 0.78 15.68 -34.37
CA ARG A 402 -0.39 15.39 -35.21
C ARG A 402 -0.12 15.04 -36.69
N ILE A 403 1.14 14.96 -37.10
CA ILE A 403 1.54 14.56 -38.46
C ILE A 403 1.89 13.08 -38.48
N LYS A 404 1.22 12.31 -39.36
CA LYS A 404 1.50 10.88 -39.56
C LYS A 404 2.90 10.70 -40.17
N LYS A 405 3.68 9.79 -39.58
CA LYS A 405 5.01 9.38 -40.00
C LYS A 405 5.08 7.86 -40.04
N SER A 406 6.09 7.32 -40.72
CA SER A 406 6.39 5.90 -40.70
C SER A 406 7.90 5.68 -40.65
N ARG A 407 8.31 4.59 -40.00
CA ARG A 407 9.70 4.12 -39.99
C ARG A 407 9.71 2.62 -40.26
N ILE A 408 10.66 2.18 -41.08
CA ILE A 408 10.96 0.77 -41.27
C ILE A 408 12.03 0.40 -40.25
N VAL A 409 11.83 -0.72 -39.55
CA VAL A 409 12.79 -1.30 -38.60
C VAL A 409 13.25 -2.63 -39.15
N SER A 410 14.55 -2.77 -39.34
CA SER A 410 15.19 -3.88 -40.03
C SER A 410 15.88 -4.83 -39.04
N GLN A 411 16.32 -5.98 -39.54
CA GLN A 411 17.01 -6.98 -38.73
C GLN A 411 18.20 -6.38 -37.96
N GLY A 412 18.26 -6.67 -36.65
CA GLY A 412 19.28 -6.17 -35.74
C GLY A 412 19.00 -4.80 -35.14
N GLU A 413 17.91 -4.12 -35.55
CA GLU A 413 17.54 -2.83 -34.97
C GLU A 413 16.63 -3.00 -33.74
N GLU A 414 16.88 -2.16 -32.73
CA GLU A 414 15.98 -1.91 -31.61
C GLU A 414 15.68 -0.41 -31.52
N ILE A 415 14.40 -0.04 -31.51
CA ILE A 415 13.98 1.36 -31.49
C ILE A 415 12.90 1.55 -30.44
N THR A 416 12.95 2.68 -29.73
CA THR A 416 11.94 3.06 -28.74
C THR A 416 11.20 4.33 -29.17
N TRP A 417 9.87 4.29 -29.10
CA TRP A 417 9.01 5.47 -29.21
C TRP A 417 8.50 5.86 -27.83
N VAL A 418 8.55 7.16 -27.52
CA VAL A 418 8.04 7.75 -26.28
C VAL A 418 6.90 8.71 -26.59
N ASN A 419 5.72 8.46 -26.02
CA ASN A 419 4.56 9.33 -26.20
C ASN A 419 4.67 10.58 -25.30
N THR A 420 4.47 11.76 -25.90
CA THR A 420 4.51 13.07 -25.23
C THR A 420 3.14 13.74 -25.10
N GLY A 421 2.04 13.01 -25.33
CA GLY A 421 0.66 13.52 -25.31
C GLY A 421 0.11 13.87 -26.69
N ASP A 422 0.89 14.59 -27.51
CA ASP A 422 0.50 15.02 -28.87
C ASP A 422 1.22 14.24 -30.00
N GLY A 423 1.98 13.20 -29.64
CA GLY A 423 2.70 12.35 -30.58
C GLY A 423 3.72 11.44 -29.92
N TRP A 424 4.50 10.75 -30.74
CA TRP A 424 5.51 9.76 -30.40
C TRP A 424 6.88 10.21 -30.89
N LEU A 425 7.81 10.47 -29.98
CA LEU A 425 9.19 10.78 -30.30
C LEU A 425 10.01 9.50 -30.37
N ILE A 426 10.89 9.38 -31.36
CA ILE A 426 11.87 8.29 -31.42
C ILE A 426 13.02 8.63 -30.46
N LYS A 427 13.41 7.68 -29.63
CA LYS A 427 14.57 7.78 -28.74
C LYS A 427 15.68 6.84 -29.19
#